data_AF-A0A0Q8DVS2-F1
#
_entry.id   AF-A0A0Q8DVS2-F1
#
_cell.length_a   1.000
_cell.length_b   1.000
_cell.length_c   1.000
_cell.angle_alpha   90.00
_cell.angle_beta   90.00
_cell.angle_gamma   90.00
#
_symmetry.space_group_name_H-M   'P 1'
#
loop_
_entity.id
_entity.type
_entity.pdbx_description
1 polymer ?
#
loop_
_entity_poly.entity_id
_entity_poly.type
_entity_poly.pdbx_seq_one_letter_code
_entity_poly.pdbx_strand_id
1 'polypeptide(L)'
;MRDGHGQLRHPVLRLRGLAPTISSDTGWSLTAITAAFSAGSLATGVVGIPAGRAIQASGPRKVMVAGGCVGSAGLLLVAVAPTYPLFLLAMVVCGTGAAGLFYAPAFAAITHWYGARRVEALTALTLVAGFASTVFAPTTTLLAERTSWRTTYVVFAVLLLVVAVPLHLFALRLTWQPLEAGHHAATDRDVVTSVAFVLVAIGFTLATLAMYASIVAFVPLLIERDLTPGLAAWALGLGGAGQVVGRLAYPALSRALGLRARVGLTTSALAVTIAVFAVVPGPAALLVLGAVVAGAARGLFTLVGALLVTDLWGPERYAALNGVLGAPVALATAVGPFVGAGLAEVTGGYPIAFALLGGIAAVGAGLSVAAVGMVRR
;
A
#
# COMPACT_ATOMS: atom_id res chain seq x y z
N MET A 1 7.56 47.08 33.60
CA MET A 1 8.12 46.55 32.34
C MET A 1 7.76 45.07 32.27
N ARG A 2 6.51 44.68 32.03
CA ARG A 2 5.83 44.47 30.73
C ARG A 2 6.60 43.57 29.75
N ASP A 3 6.31 42.27 29.87
CA ASP A 3 5.97 41.27 28.85
C ASP A 3 6.69 41.26 27.49
N GLY A 4 7.41 40.15 27.27
CA GLY A 4 7.82 39.64 25.96
C GLY A 4 7.16 38.28 25.65
N HIS A 5 5.85 38.16 25.88
CA HIS A 5 5.06 37.07 25.30
C HIS A 5 4.82 37.39 23.82
N GLY A 6 5.48 36.65 22.92
CA GLY A 6 5.34 36.92 21.49
C GLY A 6 5.95 35.90 20.53
N GLN A 7 6.24 34.66 20.94
CA GLN A 7 6.41 33.60 19.96
C GLN A 7 5.02 33.07 19.60
N LEU A 8 4.50 33.58 18.50
CA LEU A 8 3.30 33.12 17.82
C LEU A 8 3.42 31.61 17.56
N ARG A 9 2.78 30.85 18.45
CA ARG A 9 2.64 29.39 18.38
C ARG A 9 1.69 29.06 17.24
N HIS A 10 2.22 28.93 16.02
CA HIS A 10 1.41 28.45 14.89
C HIS A 10 0.94 27.00 15.17
N PRO A 11 -0.37 26.73 15.17
CA PRO A 11 -0.92 25.40 15.51
C PRO A 11 -0.55 24.31 14.48
N VAL A 12 -0.13 24.68 13.28
CA VAL A 12 0.18 23.74 12.18
C VAL A 12 1.51 22.99 12.37
N LEU A 13 2.40 23.49 13.24
CA LEU A 13 3.74 22.90 13.49
C LEU A 13 3.77 21.82 14.59
N ARG A 14 2.63 21.50 15.23
CA ARG A 14 2.55 20.47 16.28
C ARG A 14 2.18 19.08 15.79
N LEU A 15 1.82 18.93 14.52
CA LEU A 15 1.37 17.67 13.94
C LEU A 15 2.53 16.66 13.80
N ARG A 16 3.01 16.14 14.92
CA ARG A 16 3.97 15.04 14.96
C ARG A 16 3.21 13.76 14.65
N GLY A 17 3.67 13.01 13.64
CA GLY A 17 3.17 11.66 13.40
C GLY A 17 3.38 10.77 14.63
N LEU A 18 2.70 9.62 14.66
CA LEU A 18 2.78 8.72 15.82
C LEU A 18 4.21 8.25 16.12
N ALA A 19 5.03 7.99 15.11
CA ALA A 19 6.39 7.47 15.33
C ALA A 19 7.29 8.43 16.15
N PRO A 20 7.41 9.73 15.82
CA PRO A 20 8.08 10.70 16.69
C PRO A 20 7.51 10.76 18.11
N THR A 21 6.19 10.70 18.26
CA THR A 21 5.52 10.75 19.58
C THR A 21 5.84 9.52 20.42
N ILE A 22 5.79 8.32 19.83
CA ILE A 22 6.20 7.07 20.48
C ILE A 22 7.67 7.15 20.88
N SER A 23 8.55 7.59 19.97
CA SER A 23 9.98 7.72 20.23
C SER A 23 10.27 8.64 21.42
N SER A 24 9.60 9.79 21.51
CA SER A 24 9.76 10.71 22.65
C SER A 24 9.21 10.17 23.97
N ASP A 25 8.16 9.33 23.92
CA ASP A 25 7.49 8.78 25.12
C ASP A 25 8.21 7.54 25.67
N THR A 26 8.77 6.70 24.80
CA THR A 26 9.37 5.40 25.17
C THR A 26 10.90 5.39 25.12
N GLY A 27 11.52 6.38 24.48
CA GLY A 27 12.95 6.43 24.21
C GLY A 27 13.42 5.49 23.09
N TRP A 28 12.52 4.76 22.42
CA TRP A 28 12.89 3.91 21.28
C TRP A 28 13.29 4.77 20.07
N SER A 29 14.30 4.32 19.32
CA SER A 29 14.71 5.03 18.11
C SER A 29 13.63 4.96 17.01
N LEU A 30 13.59 5.97 16.14
CA LEU A 30 12.72 5.96 14.95
C LEU A 30 12.99 4.75 14.05
N THR A 31 14.26 4.32 13.96
CA THR A 31 14.67 3.10 13.25
C THR A 31 14.03 1.85 13.85
N ALA A 32 14.01 1.73 15.18
CA ALA A 32 13.38 0.59 15.87
C ALA A 32 11.86 0.57 15.64
N ILE A 33 11.19 1.71 15.75
CA ILE A 33 9.73 1.82 15.49
C ILE A 33 9.42 1.46 14.03
N THR A 34 10.24 1.93 13.08
CA THR A 34 10.11 1.60 11.66
C THR A 34 10.33 0.11 11.42
N ALA A 35 11.34 -0.49 12.06
CA ALA A 35 11.62 -1.93 11.96
C ALA A 35 10.45 -2.78 12.48
N ALA A 36 9.81 -2.39 13.58
CA ALA A 36 8.61 -3.06 14.08
C ALA A 36 7.44 -2.98 13.09
N PHE A 37 7.20 -1.81 12.47
CA PHE A 37 6.20 -1.66 11.41
C PHE A 37 6.51 -2.54 10.18
N SER A 38 7.78 -2.61 9.79
CA SER A 38 8.23 -3.49 8.70
C SER A 38 8.04 -4.97 9.03
N ALA A 39 8.30 -5.38 10.27
CA ALA A 39 8.01 -6.75 10.73
C ALA A 39 6.51 -7.09 10.62
N GLY A 40 5.62 -6.14 10.98
CA GLY A 40 4.17 -6.28 10.74
C GLY A 40 3.80 -6.38 9.25
N SER A 41 4.44 -5.57 8.41
CA SER A 41 4.21 -5.62 6.96
C SER A 41 4.63 -6.98 6.37
N LEU A 42 5.75 -7.56 6.84
CA LEU A 42 6.18 -8.91 6.48
C LEU A 42 5.18 -9.98 6.93
N ALA A 43 4.68 -9.87 8.17
CA ALA A 43 3.67 -10.78 8.69
C ALA A 43 2.40 -10.76 7.82
N THR A 44 1.98 -9.59 7.35
CA THR A 44 0.86 -9.45 6.39
C THR A 44 1.09 -10.29 5.13
N GLY A 45 2.30 -10.25 4.55
CA GLY A 45 2.66 -11.00 3.35
C GLY A 45 2.66 -12.51 3.57
N VAL A 46 3.30 -12.96 4.64
CA VAL A 46 3.41 -14.40 4.98
C VAL A 46 2.04 -14.99 5.29
N VAL A 47 1.24 -14.30 6.10
CA VAL A 47 -0.11 -14.72 6.49
C VAL A 47 -1.11 -14.55 5.33
N GLY A 48 -0.81 -13.66 4.39
CA GLY A 48 -1.58 -13.48 3.15
C GLY A 48 -1.72 -14.75 2.32
N ILE A 49 -0.72 -15.64 2.35
CA ILE A 49 -0.76 -16.94 1.63
C ILE A 49 -1.86 -17.86 2.19
N PRO A 50 -1.82 -18.27 3.48
CA PRO A 50 -2.90 -19.08 4.05
C PRO A 50 -4.23 -18.34 4.09
N ALA A 51 -4.25 -17.02 4.29
CA ALA A 51 -5.48 -16.23 4.22
C ALA A 51 -6.13 -16.31 2.82
N GLY A 52 -5.34 -16.18 1.75
CA GLY A 52 -5.80 -16.34 0.37
C GLY A 52 -6.41 -17.72 0.10
N ARG A 53 -5.76 -18.79 0.58
CA ARG A 53 -6.30 -20.16 0.49
C ARG A 53 -7.58 -20.34 1.31
N ALA A 54 -7.66 -19.76 2.49
CA ALA A 54 -8.84 -19.82 3.34
C ALA A 54 -10.03 -19.06 2.72
N ILE A 55 -9.78 -17.91 2.09
CA ILE A 55 -10.79 -17.16 1.32
C ILE A 55 -11.26 -18.01 0.14
N GLN A 56 -10.34 -18.63 -0.59
CA GLN A 56 -10.67 -19.49 -1.73
C GLN A 56 -11.61 -20.64 -1.31
N ALA A 57 -11.31 -21.31 -0.20
CA ALA A 57 -12.04 -22.47 0.27
C ALA A 57 -13.38 -22.14 0.96
N SER A 58 -13.44 -21.05 1.74
CA SER A 58 -14.56 -20.79 2.66
C SER A 58 -15.20 -19.41 2.53
N GLY A 59 -14.74 -18.63 1.56
CA GLY A 59 -15.18 -17.27 1.31
C GLY A 59 -14.52 -16.20 2.18
N PRO A 60 -14.69 -14.93 1.83
CA PRO A 60 -14.00 -13.80 2.46
C PRO A 60 -14.48 -13.52 3.88
N ARG A 61 -15.75 -13.81 4.20
CA ARG A 61 -16.40 -13.41 5.46
C ARG A 61 -15.62 -13.87 6.69
N LYS A 62 -15.32 -15.17 6.80
CA LYS A 62 -14.65 -15.74 7.99
C LYS A 62 -13.25 -15.15 8.16
N VAL A 63 -12.52 -15.00 7.06
CA VAL A 63 -11.15 -14.47 7.06
C VAL A 63 -11.12 -12.98 7.42
N MET A 64 -12.05 -12.18 6.90
CA MET A 64 -12.14 -10.75 7.22
C MET A 64 -12.58 -10.50 8.67
N VAL A 65 -13.46 -11.34 9.21
CA VAL A 65 -13.85 -11.28 10.62
C VAL A 65 -12.69 -11.66 11.53
N ALA A 66 -12.02 -12.78 11.25
CA ALA A 66 -10.84 -13.20 12.00
C ALA A 66 -9.73 -12.15 11.94
N GLY A 67 -9.47 -11.59 10.75
CA GLY A 67 -8.52 -10.50 10.56
C GLY A 67 -8.88 -9.25 11.36
N GLY A 68 -10.17 -8.89 11.41
CA GLY A 68 -10.67 -7.79 12.25
C GLY A 68 -10.44 -8.01 13.74
N CYS A 69 -10.74 -9.21 14.25
CA CYS A 69 -10.50 -9.56 15.64
C CYS A 69 -9.00 -9.56 15.99
N VAL A 70 -8.17 -10.22 15.18
CA VAL A 70 -6.72 -10.29 15.38
C VAL A 70 -6.08 -8.90 15.26
N GLY A 71 -6.48 -8.12 14.27
CA GLY A 71 -6.02 -6.74 14.09
C GLY A 71 -6.38 -5.84 15.27
N SER A 72 -7.61 -5.98 15.80
CA SER A 72 -8.04 -5.24 17.00
C SER A 72 -7.22 -5.63 18.22
N ALA A 73 -6.96 -6.92 18.42
CA ALA A 73 -6.08 -7.41 19.48
C ALA A 73 -4.65 -6.87 19.32
N GLY A 74 -4.11 -6.85 18.10
CA GLY A 74 -2.81 -6.25 17.80
C GLY A 74 -2.75 -4.76 18.17
N LEU A 75 -3.75 -3.97 17.79
CA LEU A 75 -3.82 -2.55 18.14
C LEU A 75 -3.91 -2.32 19.66
N LEU A 76 -4.66 -3.16 20.38
CA LEU A 76 -4.71 -3.12 21.84
C LEU A 76 -3.36 -3.50 22.46
N LEU A 77 -2.68 -4.53 21.94
CA LEU A 77 -1.34 -4.92 22.37
C LEU A 77 -0.33 -3.79 22.16
N VAL A 78 -0.41 -3.06 21.04
CA VAL A 78 0.43 -1.88 20.77
C VAL A 78 0.17 -0.82 21.84
N ALA A 79 -1.10 -0.54 22.17
CA ALA A 79 -1.46 0.47 23.15
C ALA A 79 -0.93 0.17 24.56
N VAL A 80 -0.86 -1.09 24.96
CA VAL A 80 -0.41 -1.49 26.30
C VAL A 80 1.06 -1.88 26.37
N ALA A 81 1.80 -1.83 25.25
CA ALA A 81 3.20 -2.27 25.20
C ALA A 81 4.12 -1.43 26.11
N PRO A 82 4.76 -2.04 27.13
CA PRO A 82 5.70 -1.34 28.01
C PRO A 82 7.15 -1.45 27.50
N THR A 83 7.44 -2.42 26.64
CA THR A 83 8.79 -2.72 26.14
C THR A 83 8.78 -2.88 24.63
N TYR A 84 9.94 -2.62 24.00
CA TYR A 84 10.10 -2.74 22.56
C TYR A 84 9.80 -4.16 22.02
N PRO A 85 10.22 -5.26 22.67
CA PRO A 85 9.86 -6.61 22.20
C PRO A 85 8.34 -6.84 22.14
N LEU A 86 7.58 -6.36 23.14
CA LEU A 86 6.12 -6.49 23.11
C LEU A 86 5.50 -5.59 22.03
N PHE A 87 6.05 -4.39 21.82
CA PHE A 87 5.62 -3.51 20.72
C PHE A 87 5.88 -4.14 19.34
N LEU A 88 7.03 -4.77 19.15
CA LEU A 88 7.38 -5.50 17.93
C LEU A 88 6.43 -6.67 17.70
N LEU A 89 6.18 -7.49 18.74
CA LEU A 89 5.19 -8.57 18.66
C LEU A 89 3.80 -8.03 18.31
N ALA A 90 3.38 -6.94 18.95
CA ALA A 90 2.08 -6.31 18.68
C ALA A 90 1.95 -5.84 17.23
N MET A 91 3.02 -5.28 16.65
CA MET A 91 3.06 -4.91 15.23
C MET A 91 2.97 -6.14 14.30
N VAL A 92 3.59 -7.26 14.67
CA VAL A 92 3.44 -8.55 13.96
C VAL A 92 2.00 -9.06 14.03
N VAL A 93 1.34 -8.94 15.17
CA VAL A 93 -0.08 -9.29 15.34
C VAL A 93 -0.98 -8.37 14.49
N CYS A 94 -0.72 -7.06 14.48
CA CYS A 94 -1.40 -6.11 13.59
C CYS A 94 -1.28 -6.53 12.12
N GLY A 95 -0.06 -6.89 11.68
CA GLY A 95 0.20 -7.39 10.33
C GLY A 95 -0.55 -8.68 9.99
N THR A 96 -0.60 -9.61 10.95
CA THR A 96 -1.36 -10.86 10.82
C THR A 96 -2.85 -10.57 10.62
N GLY A 97 -3.43 -9.64 11.39
CA GLY A 97 -4.81 -9.17 11.20
C GLY A 97 -5.02 -8.47 9.86
N ALA A 98 -4.05 -7.64 9.44
CA ALA A 98 -4.08 -6.91 8.18
C ALA A 98 -4.19 -7.82 6.95
N ALA A 99 -3.64 -9.04 6.99
CA ALA A 99 -3.79 -10.02 5.92
C ALA A 99 -5.26 -10.34 5.60
N GLY A 100 -6.14 -10.28 6.61
CA GLY A 100 -7.58 -10.45 6.45
C GLY A 100 -8.36 -9.15 6.20
N LEU A 101 -7.74 -7.98 6.29
CA LEU A 101 -8.43 -6.68 6.24
C LEU A 101 -8.05 -5.81 5.05
N PHE A 102 -6.86 -6.02 4.49
CA PHE A 102 -6.37 -5.24 3.34
C PHE A 102 -7.12 -5.63 2.05
N TYR A 103 -6.69 -5.04 0.94
CA TYR A 103 -7.43 -5.12 -0.32
C TYR A 103 -7.69 -6.54 -0.83
N ALA A 104 -6.80 -7.49 -0.61
CA ALA A 104 -6.89 -8.83 -1.20
C ALA A 104 -8.23 -9.56 -0.87
N PRO A 105 -8.65 -9.70 0.40
CA PRO A 105 -9.98 -10.25 0.73
C PRO A 105 -11.16 -9.52 0.09
N ALA A 106 -11.14 -8.17 0.11
CA ALA A 106 -12.20 -7.36 -0.46
C ALA A 106 -12.25 -7.47 -1.99
N PHE A 107 -11.09 -7.52 -2.64
CA PHE A 107 -10.97 -7.72 -4.07
C PHE A 107 -11.44 -9.10 -4.47
N ALA A 108 -11.09 -10.15 -3.72
CA ALA A 108 -11.60 -11.50 -3.96
C ALA A 108 -13.14 -11.55 -3.88
N ALA A 109 -13.72 -10.88 -2.89
CA ALA A 109 -15.18 -10.76 -2.76
C ALA A 109 -15.80 -10.04 -3.97
N ILE A 110 -15.23 -8.91 -4.37
CA ILE A 110 -15.76 -8.07 -5.46
C ILE A 110 -15.60 -8.73 -6.82
N THR A 111 -14.43 -9.30 -7.12
CA THR A 111 -14.18 -9.97 -8.41
C THR A 111 -15.11 -11.16 -8.60
N HIS A 112 -15.39 -11.87 -7.50
CA HIS A 112 -16.32 -13.00 -7.48
C HIS A 112 -17.79 -12.57 -7.63
N TRP A 113 -18.28 -11.65 -6.78
CA TRP A 113 -19.71 -11.31 -6.75
C TRP A 113 -20.16 -10.33 -7.84
N TYR A 114 -19.28 -9.45 -8.33
CA TYR A 114 -19.66 -8.43 -9.32
C TYR A 114 -19.31 -8.83 -10.77
N GLY A 115 -18.57 -9.92 -11.00
CA GLY A 115 -18.35 -10.51 -12.33
C GLY A 115 -17.92 -9.49 -13.40
N ALA A 116 -18.79 -9.22 -14.38
CA ALA A 116 -18.55 -8.26 -15.46
C ALA A 116 -18.38 -6.81 -14.96
N ARG A 117 -19.01 -6.45 -13.83
CA ARG A 117 -18.95 -5.12 -13.21
C ARG A 117 -17.83 -4.96 -12.19
N ARG A 118 -16.92 -5.95 -12.09
CA ARG A 118 -15.82 -5.93 -11.10
C ARG A 118 -14.93 -4.69 -11.20
N VAL A 119 -14.67 -4.18 -12.41
CA VAL A 119 -13.83 -2.98 -12.59
C VAL A 119 -14.47 -1.75 -11.95
N GLU A 120 -15.78 -1.55 -12.14
CA GLU A 120 -16.53 -0.46 -11.52
C GLU A 120 -16.53 -0.59 -9.99
N ALA A 121 -16.83 -1.78 -9.48
CA ALA A 121 -16.89 -2.05 -8.05
C ALA A 121 -15.52 -1.92 -7.34
N LEU A 122 -14.44 -2.41 -7.96
CA LEU A 122 -13.07 -2.23 -7.45
C LEU A 122 -12.64 -0.77 -7.49
N THR A 123 -13.03 -0.05 -8.54
CA THR A 123 -12.78 1.40 -8.63
C THR A 123 -13.51 2.12 -7.51
N ALA A 124 -14.80 1.85 -7.29
CA ALA A 124 -15.56 2.44 -6.18
C ALA A 124 -14.92 2.16 -4.81
N LEU A 125 -14.58 0.89 -4.52
CA LEU A 125 -13.90 0.51 -3.28
C LEU A 125 -12.58 1.28 -3.10
N THR A 126 -11.76 1.32 -4.14
CA THR A 126 -10.44 1.95 -4.06
C THR A 126 -10.51 3.47 -4.02
N LEU A 127 -11.55 4.11 -4.56
CA LEU A 127 -11.76 5.55 -4.38
C LEU A 127 -12.05 5.86 -2.91
N VAL A 128 -12.98 5.15 -2.28
CA VAL A 128 -13.28 5.29 -0.85
C VAL A 128 -12.04 5.03 -0.01
N ALA A 129 -11.30 3.95 -0.30
CA ALA A 129 -10.06 3.64 0.40
C ALA A 129 -8.95 4.67 0.15
N GLY A 130 -8.98 5.38 -0.99
CA GLY A 130 -8.08 6.51 -1.27
C GLY A 130 -8.29 7.70 -0.35
N PHE A 131 -9.52 7.92 0.14
CA PHE A 131 -9.83 8.94 1.14
C PHE A 131 -9.46 8.52 2.57
N ALA A 132 -9.13 7.25 2.81
CA ALA A 132 -8.82 6.77 4.14
C ALA A 132 -7.63 7.52 4.75
N SER A 133 -6.54 7.74 4.02
CA SER A 133 -5.39 8.50 4.54
C SER A 133 -5.74 9.97 4.80
N THR A 134 -6.55 10.59 3.95
CA THR A 134 -7.04 11.97 4.13
C THR A 134 -7.87 12.13 5.39
N VAL A 135 -8.67 11.12 5.76
CA VAL A 135 -9.49 11.13 6.99
C VAL A 135 -8.66 10.72 8.21
N PHE A 136 -7.96 9.59 8.13
CA PHE A 136 -7.31 8.99 9.29
C PHE A 136 -6.00 9.68 9.67
N ALA A 137 -5.22 10.26 8.74
CA ALA A 137 -3.99 10.96 9.11
C ALA A 137 -4.24 12.16 10.05
N PRO A 138 -5.09 13.15 9.69
CA PRO A 138 -5.37 14.27 10.61
C PRO A 138 -6.12 13.80 11.87
N THR A 139 -7.03 12.84 11.76
CA THR A 139 -7.74 12.29 12.93
C THR A 139 -6.79 11.63 13.92
N THR A 140 -5.81 10.86 13.42
CA THR A 140 -4.78 10.23 14.24
C THR A 140 -3.97 11.27 14.98
N THR A 141 -3.51 12.31 14.28
CA THR A 141 -2.69 13.35 14.91
C THR A 141 -3.49 14.15 15.94
N LEU A 142 -4.70 14.60 15.60
CA LEU A 142 -5.57 15.33 16.53
C LEU A 142 -5.91 14.51 17.77
N LEU A 143 -6.19 13.22 17.60
CA LEU A 143 -6.48 12.33 18.72
C LEU A 143 -5.25 12.13 19.59
N ALA A 144 -4.08 11.89 19.00
CA ALA A 144 -2.83 11.71 19.73
C ALA A 144 -2.39 12.98 20.47
N GLU A 145 -2.60 14.16 19.90
CA GLU A 145 -2.30 15.46 20.53
C GLU A 145 -3.21 15.77 21.72
N ARG A 146 -4.49 15.41 21.63
CA ARG A 146 -5.48 15.65 22.70
C ARG A 146 -5.46 14.59 23.80
N THR A 147 -4.96 13.39 23.48
CA THR A 147 -4.95 12.24 24.38
C THR A 147 -3.53 11.69 24.51
N SER A 148 -3.27 10.54 23.91
CA SER A 148 -1.96 9.93 23.79
C SER A 148 -1.93 9.01 22.56
N TRP A 149 -0.73 8.59 22.14
CA TRP A 149 -0.60 7.58 21.10
C TRP A 149 -1.24 6.24 21.52
N ARG A 150 -1.14 5.86 22.80
CA ARG A 150 -1.78 4.64 23.34
C ARG A 150 -3.29 4.70 23.22
N THR A 151 -3.91 5.77 23.67
CA THR A 151 -5.37 5.98 23.56
C THR A 151 -5.82 6.00 22.10
N THR A 152 -5.01 6.57 21.20
CA THR A 152 -5.28 6.57 19.75
C THR A 152 -5.38 5.14 19.19
N TYR A 153 -4.46 4.25 19.55
CA TYR A 153 -4.54 2.83 19.16
C TYR A 153 -5.76 2.12 19.76
N VAL A 154 -6.13 2.40 21.00
CA VAL A 154 -7.35 1.85 21.62
C VAL A 154 -8.60 2.26 20.84
N VAL A 155 -8.72 3.54 20.48
CA VAL A 155 -9.86 4.04 19.69
C VAL A 155 -9.94 3.33 18.34
N PHE A 156 -8.83 3.16 17.64
CA PHE A 156 -8.83 2.42 16.36
C PHE A 156 -9.13 0.93 16.54
N ALA A 157 -8.68 0.30 17.64
CA ALA A 157 -9.05 -1.07 17.95
C ALA A 157 -10.56 -1.22 18.18
N VAL A 158 -11.16 -0.30 18.92
CA VAL A 158 -12.61 -0.28 19.16
C VAL A 158 -13.38 -0.04 17.86
N LEU A 159 -12.95 0.89 17.01
CA LEU A 159 -13.58 1.13 15.71
C LEU A 159 -13.50 -0.11 14.81
N LEU A 160 -12.35 -0.79 14.77
CA LEU A 160 -12.19 -2.02 14.01
C LEU A 160 -13.10 -3.14 14.55
N LEU A 161 -13.18 -3.30 15.88
CA LEU A 161 -13.95 -4.36 16.52
C LEU A 161 -15.47 -4.12 16.53
N VAL A 162 -15.92 -2.88 16.70
CA VAL A 162 -17.34 -2.53 16.90
C VAL A 162 -17.99 -2.06 15.61
N VAL A 163 -17.23 -1.56 14.64
CA VAL A 163 -17.77 -1.10 13.35
C VAL A 163 -17.41 -2.09 12.25
N ALA A 164 -16.13 -2.28 11.97
CA ALA A 164 -15.72 -3.05 10.80
C ALA A 164 -16.02 -4.56 10.93
N VAL A 165 -15.78 -5.17 12.09
CA VAL A 165 -16.08 -6.60 12.31
C VAL A 165 -17.58 -6.91 12.16
N PRO A 166 -18.51 -6.16 12.78
CA PRO A 166 -19.94 -6.31 12.53
C PRO A 166 -20.32 -6.09 11.07
N LEU A 167 -19.74 -5.09 10.40
CA LEU A 167 -19.97 -4.89 8.96
C LEU A 167 -19.50 -6.10 8.14
N HIS A 168 -18.34 -6.69 8.42
CA HIS A 168 -17.91 -7.91 7.75
C HIS A 168 -18.84 -9.10 8.06
N LEU A 169 -19.30 -9.22 9.31
CA LEU A 169 -20.23 -10.27 9.73
C LEU A 169 -21.58 -10.16 9.03
N PHE A 170 -22.09 -8.94 8.84
CA PHE A 170 -23.45 -8.68 8.41
C PHE A 170 -23.59 -8.18 6.97
N ALA A 171 -22.54 -7.70 6.31
CA ALA A 171 -22.61 -7.26 4.91
C ALA A 171 -22.13 -8.36 3.93
N LEU A 172 -21.18 -9.21 4.34
CA LEU A 172 -20.61 -10.26 3.48
C LEU A 172 -21.46 -11.54 3.52
N ARG A 173 -22.75 -11.44 3.18
CA ARG A 173 -23.72 -12.55 3.25
C ARG A 173 -23.96 -13.27 1.92
N LEU A 174 -23.45 -12.74 0.82
CA LEU A 174 -23.63 -13.35 -0.50
C LEU A 174 -22.97 -14.74 -0.51
N THR A 175 -23.65 -15.70 -1.12
CA THR A 175 -23.19 -17.09 -1.20
C THR A 175 -21.82 -17.14 -1.86
N TRP A 176 -20.87 -17.80 -1.22
CA TRP A 176 -19.59 -18.14 -1.81
C TRP A 176 -19.71 -19.50 -2.47
N GLN A 177 -19.82 -19.52 -3.79
CA GLN A 177 -19.83 -20.76 -4.57
C GLN A 177 -18.47 -20.88 -5.23
N PRO A 178 -17.71 -21.97 -5.04
CA PRO A 178 -16.49 -22.18 -5.80
C PRO A 178 -16.80 -21.99 -7.28
N LEU A 179 -16.17 -21.00 -7.92
CA LEU A 179 -16.28 -20.87 -9.36
C LEU A 179 -15.61 -22.10 -9.95
N GLU A 180 -16.31 -22.82 -10.83
CA GLU A 180 -15.71 -23.93 -11.55
C GLU A 180 -14.53 -23.37 -12.35
N ALA A 181 -13.32 -23.76 -11.96
CA ALA A 181 -12.17 -23.61 -12.84
C ALA A 181 -12.50 -24.47 -14.06
N GLY A 182 -12.98 -23.85 -15.14
CA GLY A 182 -13.32 -24.59 -16.36
C GLY A 182 -12.15 -25.50 -16.72
N HIS A 183 -12.42 -26.72 -17.21
CA HIS A 183 -11.56 -27.90 -17.53
C HIS A 183 -10.03 -27.74 -17.83
N HIS A 184 -9.34 -26.75 -17.29
CA HIS A 184 -7.94 -26.42 -17.55
C HIS A 184 -7.09 -27.30 -16.65
N ALA A 185 -6.21 -28.07 -17.28
CA ALA A 185 -5.36 -29.07 -16.66
C ALA A 185 -4.35 -28.52 -15.63
N ALA A 186 -4.14 -27.20 -15.58
CA ALA A 186 -3.15 -26.58 -14.69
C ALA A 186 -3.69 -26.43 -13.25
N THR A 187 -2.92 -26.91 -12.28
CA THR A 187 -3.16 -26.69 -10.85
C THR A 187 -2.67 -25.30 -10.41
N ASP A 188 -3.07 -24.84 -9.22
CA ASP A 188 -2.53 -23.60 -8.64
C ASP A 188 -1.00 -23.65 -8.53
N ARG A 189 -0.47 -24.85 -8.25
CA ARG A 189 0.97 -25.10 -8.18
C ARG A 189 1.64 -24.83 -9.53
N ASP A 190 1.07 -25.37 -10.61
CA ASP A 190 1.62 -25.20 -11.96
C ASP A 190 1.66 -23.73 -12.36
N VAL A 191 0.63 -22.97 -11.99
CA VAL A 191 0.59 -21.52 -12.22
C VAL A 191 1.68 -20.80 -11.44
N VAL A 192 1.80 -21.01 -10.12
CA VAL A 192 2.78 -20.27 -9.30
C VAL A 192 4.23 -20.62 -9.64
N THR A 193 4.48 -21.80 -10.20
CA THR A 193 5.81 -22.21 -10.68
C THR A 193 6.09 -21.83 -12.13
N SER A 194 5.07 -21.32 -12.85
CA SER A 194 5.25 -20.92 -14.25
C SER A 194 6.18 -19.71 -14.36
N VAL A 195 6.95 -19.66 -15.45
CA VAL A 195 7.83 -18.52 -15.77
C VAL A 195 7.03 -17.22 -15.79
N ALA A 196 5.82 -17.23 -16.36
CA ALA A 196 4.97 -16.05 -16.42
C ALA A 196 4.60 -15.54 -15.01
N PHE A 197 4.19 -16.41 -14.09
CA PHE A 197 3.87 -15.99 -12.73
C PHE A 197 5.10 -15.46 -11.99
N VAL A 198 6.24 -16.13 -12.11
CA VAL A 198 7.50 -15.69 -11.47
C VAL A 198 7.93 -14.31 -11.99
N LEU A 199 7.86 -14.08 -13.31
CA LEU A 199 8.19 -12.79 -13.90
C LEU A 199 7.23 -11.67 -13.49
N VAL A 200 5.92 -11.95 -13.39
CA VAL A 200 4.94 -11.01 -12.83
C VAL A 200 5.28 -10.71 -11.36
N ALA A 201 5.56 -11.74 -10.56
CA ALA A 201 5.87 -11.58 -9.14
C ALA A 201 7.12 -10.73 -8.92
N ILE A 202 8.21 -11.02 -9.64
CA ILE A 202 9.43 -10.21 -9.60
C ILE A 202 9.14 -8.79 -10.10
N GLY A 203 8.46 -8.66 -11.24
CA GLY A 203 8.16 -7.36 -11.85
C GLY A 203 7.36 -6.42 -10.94
N PHE A 204 6.27 -6.93 -10.35
CA PHE A 204 5.45 -6.18 -9.39
C PHE A 204 6.17 -5.90 -8.08
N THR A 205 7.03 -6.82 -7.63
CA THR A 205 7.84 -6.63 -6.42
C THR A 205 8.85 -5.49 -6.61
N LEU A 206 9.56 -5.46 -7.74
CA LEU A 206 10.51 -4.38 -8.07
C LEU A 206 9.80 -3.03 -8.23
N ALA A 207 8.66 -3.00 -8.94
CA ALA A 207 7.86 -1.79 -9.09
C ALA A 207 7.34 -1.27 -7.74
N THR A 208 6.87 -2.18 -6.87
CA THR A 208 6.40 -1.84 -5.52
C THR A 208 7.55 -1.34 -4.64
N LEU A 209 8.71 -1.98 -4.70
CA LEU A 209 9.90 -1.56 -3.95
C LEU A 209 10.28 -0.12 -4.32
N ALA A 210 10.41 0.14 -5.63
CA ALA A 210 10.75 1.46 -6.14
C ALA A 210 9.72 2.53 -5.76
N MET A 211 8.43 2.18 -5.82
CA MET A 211 7.34 3.06 -5.40
C MET A 211 7.41 3.41 -3.92
N TYR A 212 7.56 2.44 -3.01
CA TYR A 212 7.61 2.73 -1.57
C TYR A 212 8.90 3.45 -1.17
N ALA A 213 10.04 3.06 -1.74
CA ALA A 213 11.31 3.75 -1.52
C ALA A 213 11.24 5.21 -1.97
N SER A 214 10.69 5.48 -3.16
CA SER A 214 10.55 6.85 -3.67
C SER A 214 9.59 7.69 -2.84
N ILE A 215 8.49 7.14 -2.31
CA ILE A 215 7.56 7.87 -1.42
C ILE A 215 8.29 8.41 -0.18
N VAL A 216 9.13 7.58 0.45
CA VAL A 216 9.90 7.98 1.64
C VAL A 216 10.97 9.01 1.30
N ALA A 217 11.66 8.80 0.17
CA ALA A 217 12.71 9.69 -0.30
C ALA A 217 12.21 11.01 -0.90
N PHE A 218 10.90 11.15 -1.16
CA PHE A 218 10.34 12.27 -1.92
C PHE A 218 10.45 13.62 -1.21
N VAL A 219 10.03 13.71 0.04
CA VAL A 219 10.10 14.98 0.80
C VAL A 219 11.54 15.45 0.97
N PRO A 220 12.50 14.59 1.39
CA PRO A 220 13.90 14.96 1.42
C PRO A 220 14.45 15.46 0.08
N LEU A 221 14.13 14.80 -1.04
CA LEU A 221 14.53 15.23 -2.38
C LEU A 221 14.04 16.65 -2.70
N LEU A 222 12.80 16.99 -2.32
CA LEU A 222 12.26 18.32 -2.55
C LEU A 222 12.97 19.38 -1.68
N ILE A 223 13.31 19.03 -0.43
CA ILE A 223 14.07 19.91 0.46
C ILE A 223 15.49 20.14 -0.08
N GLU A 224 16.12 19.11 -0.64
CA GLU A 224 17.43 19.21 -1.33
C GLU A 224 17.39 20.13 -2.56
N ARG A 225 16.18 20.44 -3.06
CA ARG A 225 15.91 21.39 -4.15
C ARG A 225 15.39 22.74 -3.67
N ASP A 226 15.71 23.09 -2.42
CA ASP A 226 15.37 24.37 -1.79
C ASP A 226 13.85 24.63 -1.64
N LEU A 227 13.01 23.59 -1.73
CA LEU A 227 11.60 23.74 -1.36
C LEU A 227 11.46 23.76 0.16
N THR A 228 10.57 24.62 0.66
CA THR A 228 10.24 24.63 2.08
C THR A 228 9.62 23.29 2.50
N PRO A 229 9.84 22.82 3.74
CA PRO A 229 9.24 21.58 4.24
C PRO A 229 7.70 21.55 4.11
N GLY A 230 7.05 22.70 4.27
CA GLY A 230 5.61 22.84 4.09
C GLY A 230 5.18 22.59 2.64
N LEU A 231 5.87 23.17 1.67
CA LEU A 231 5.57 22.95 0.25
C LEU A 231 5.87 21.51 -0.19
N ALA A 232 6.96 20.92 0.31
CA ALA A 232 7.28 19.51 0.05
C ALA A 232 6.21 18.56 0.58
N ALA A 233 5.69 18.82 1.79
CA ALA A 233 4.59 18.05 2.37
C ALA A 233 3.29 18.20 1.54
N TRP A 234 2.97 19.41 1.08
CA TRP A 234 1.84 19.65 0.18
C TRP A 234 2.00 18.91 -1.15
N ALA A 235 3.19 18.91 -1.75
CA ALA A 235 3.46 18.17 -2.98
C ALA A 235 3.21 16.66 -2.80
N LEU A 236 3.69 16.06 -1.71
CA LEU A 236 3.41 14.66 -1.38
C LEU A 236 1.91 14.41 -1.20
N GLY A 237 1.21 15.30 -0.50
CA GLY A 237 -0.25 15.24 -0.30
C GLY A 237 -1.04 15.34 -1.60
N LEU A 238 -0.66 16.24 -2.50
CA LEU A 238 -1.23 16.38 -3.84
C LEU A 238 -0.96 15.17 -4.73
N GLY A 239 0.16 14.46 -4.54
CA GLY A 239 0.37 13.13 -5.12
C GLY A 239 -0.63 12.08 -4.64
N GLY A 240 -1.14 12.22 -3.41
CA GLY A 240 -2.30 11.47 -2.93
C GLY A 240 -3.57 11.76 -3.75
N ALA A 241 -3.87 13.03 -4.01
CA ALA A 241 -5.00 13.42 -4.86
C ALA A 241 -4.84 12.90 -6.31
N GLY A 242 -3.63 12.95 -6.86
CA GLY A 242 -3.31 12.36 -8.15
C GLY A 242 -3.65 10.87 -8.23
N GLN A 243 -3.44 10.12 -7.15
CA GLN A 243 -3.81 8.69 -7.07
C GLN A 243 -5.31 8.46 -7.28
N VAL A 244 -6.15 9.33 -6.77
CA VAL A 244 -7.60 9.29 -6.99
C VAL A 244 -7.92 9.53 -8.46
N VAL A 245 -7.28 10.52 -9.09
CA VAL A 245 -7.44 10.81 -10.53
C VAL A 245 -7.06 9.59 -11.38
N GLY A 246 -5.93 8.94 -11.08
CA GLY A 246 -5.51 7.70 -11.75
C GLY A 246 -6.55 6.59 -11.62
N ARG A 247 -7.14 6.43 -10.44
CA ARG A 247 -8.21 5.43 -10.21
C ARG A 247 -9.47 5.75 -11.01
N LEU A 248 -9.89 7.00 -11.08
CA LEU A 248 -11.04 7.45 -11.87
C LEU A 248 -10.83 7.25 -13.38
N ALA A 249 -9.58 7.36 -13.86
CA ALA A 249 -9.24 7.12 -15.26
C ALA A 249 -9.22 5.63 -15.64
N TYR A 250 -9.08 4.72 -14.66
CA TYR A 250 -8.89 3.30 -14.92
C TYR A 250 -10.04 2.62 -15.68
N PRO A 251 -11.33 2.85 -15.37
CA PRO A 251 -12.43 2.26 -16.16
C PRO A 251 -12.37 2.62 -17.64
N ALA A 252 -12.04 3.87 -17.98
CA ALA A 252 -11.87 4.29 -19.37
C ALA A 252 -10.67 3.58 -20.03
N LEU A 253 -9.53 3.54 -19.33
CA LEU A 253 -8.33 2.83 -19.78
C LEU A 253 -8.59 1.34 -19.99
N SER A 254 -9.38 0.74 -19.10
CA SER A 254 -9.71 -0.69 -19.11
C SER A 254 -10.57 -1.10 -20.32
N ARG A 255 -11.40 -0.18 -20.81
CA ARG A 255 -12.23 -0.37 -22.01
C ARG A 255 -11.44 -0.13 -23.30
N ALA A 256 -10.51 0.82 -23.27
CA ALA A 256 -9.75 1.22 -24.45
C ALA A 256 -8.56 0.30 -24.77
N LEU A 257 -7.96 -0.33 -23.76
CA LEU A 257 -6.69 -1.06 -23.90
C LEU A 257 -6.81 -2.53 -23.49
N GLY A 258 -6.13 -3.41 -24.22
CA GLY A 258 -5.91 -4.81 -23.82
C GLY A 258 -5.00 -4.93 -22.59
N LEU A 259 -4.99 -6.11 -21.94
CA LEU A 259 -4.23 -6.36 -20.70
C LEU A 259 -2.74 -5.99 -20.81
N ARG A 260 -2.05 -6.42 -21.87
CA ARG A 260 -0.62 -6.15 -22.06
C ARG A 260 -0.33 -4.64 -22.15
N ALA A 261 -1.15 -3.91 -22.89
CA ALA A 261 -1.02 -2.46 -23.03
C ALA A 261 -1.31 -1.75 -21.69
N ARG A 262 -2.32 -2.20 -20.93
CA ARG A 262 -2.63 -1.66 -19.60
C ARG A 262 -1.49 -1.88 -18.61
N VAL A 263 -0.96 -3.10 -18.52
CA VAL A 263 0.18 -3.43 -17.64
C VAL A 263 1.40 -2.62 -18.05
N GLY A 264 1.74 -2.59 -19.34
CA GLY A 264 2.89 -1.82 -19.84
C GLY A 264 2.78 -0.33 -19.56
N LEU A 265 1.66 0.29 -19.95
CA LEU A 265 1.45 1.72 -19.73
C LEU A 265 1.58 2.09 -18.25
N THR A 266 0.93 1.34 -17.36
CA THR A 266 0.87 1.70 -15.93
C THR A 266 2.20 1.48 -15.22
N THR A 267 2.88 0.37 -15.49
CA THR A 267 4.20 0.08 -14.91
C THR A 267 5.29 0.99 -15.48
N SER A 268 5.26 1.29 -16.78
CA SER A 268 6.18 2.25 -17.39
C SER A 268 5.91 3.68 -16.91
N ALA A 269 4.64 4.11 -16.77
CA ALA A 269 4.33 5.42 -16.22
C ALA A 269 4.84 5.58 -14.78
N LEU A 270 4.73 4.52 -13.96
CA LEU A 270 5.31 4.51 -12.62
C LEU A 270 6.85 4.66 -12.67
N ALA A 271 7.53 3.90 -13.53
CA ALA A 271 8.98 3.99 -13.68
C ALA A 271 9.44 5.37 -14.16
N VAL A 272 8.79 5.90 -15.19
CA VAL A 272 9.10 7.22 -15.77
C VAL A 272 8.88 8.33 -14.75
N THR A 273 7.75 8.31 -14.03
CA THR A 273 7.46 9.36 -13.04
C THR A 273 8.47 9.36 -11.89
N ILE A 274 8.95 8.19 -11.44
CA ILE A 274 10.06 8.11 -10.47
C ILE A 274 11.36 8.65 -11.09
N ALA A 275 11.72 8.19 -12.30
CA ALA A 275 12.97 8.60 -12.95
C ALA A 275 13.04 10.10 -13.26
N VAL A 276 11.92 10.73 -13.64
CA VAL A 276 11.85 12.17 -13.95
C VAL A 276 12.28 13.01 -12.75
N PHE A 277 11.96 12.59 -11.52
CA PHE A 277 12.40 13.28 -10.31
C PHE A 277 13.90 13.20 -10.06
N ALA A 278 14.64 12.31 -10.73
CA ALA A 278 16.09 12.34 -10.70
C ALA A 278 16.66 13.60 -11.37
N VAL A 279 16.05 14.03 -12.47
CA VAL A 279 16.63 15.05 -13.37
C VAL A 279 15.97 16.41 -13.27
N VAL A 280 14.74 16.51 -12.77
CA VAL A 280 14.00 17.78 -12.70
C VAL A 280 14.39 18.56 -11.44
N PRO A 281 15.11 19.70 -11.54
CA PRO A 281 15.55 20.47 -10.38
C PRO A 281 14.46 21.41 -9.82
N GLY A 282 13.44 21.72 -10.62
CA GLY A 282 12.44 22.76 -10.34
C GLY A 282 11.88 23.32 -11.63
N PRO A 283 11.10 24.42 -11.61
CA PRO A 283 10.65 25.17 -10.44
C PRO A 283 9.64 24.38 -9.59
N ALA A 284 9.30 24.89 -8.41
CA ALA A 284 8.43 24.17 -7.46
C ALA A 284 7.07 23.73 -8.06
N ALA A 285 6.48 24.54 -8.94
CA ALA A 285 5.24 24.19 -9.63
C ALA A 285 5.38 22.91 -10.47
N LEU A 286 6.52 22.71 -11.13
CA LEU A 286 6.79 21.52 -11.93
C LEU A 286 6.96 20.27 -11.05
N LEU A 287 7.61 20.40 -9.90
CA LEU A 287 7.76 19.31 -8.93
C LEU A 287 6.41 18.90 -8.32
N VAL A 288 5.55 19.89 -8.02
CA VAL A 288 4.18 19.66 -7.53
C VAL A 288 3.32 18.97 -8.60
N LEU A 289 3.38 19.44 -9.85
CA LEU A 289 2.68 18.80 -10.97
C LEU A 289 3.17 17.37 -11.18
N GLY A 290 4.49 17.16 -11.15
CA GLY A 290 5.10 15.84 -11.21
C GLY A 290 4.59 14.92 -10.09
N ALA A 291 4.37 15.44 -8.89
CA ALA A 291 3.87 14.67 -7.75
C ALA A 291 2.45 14.17 -8.01
N VAL A 292 1.59 15.01 -8.58
CA VAL A 292 0.22 14.66 -8.99
C VAL A 292 0.24 13.58 -10.07
N VAL A 293 1.10 13.72 -11.09
CA VAL A 293 1.23 12.74 -12.18
C VAL A 293 1.77 11.40 -11.67
N ALA A 294 2.79 11.41 -10.82
CA ALA A 294 3.32 10.21 -10.15
C ALA A 294 2.24 9.53 -9.29
N GLY A 295 1.44 10.34 -8.58
CA GLY A 295 0.24 9.92 -7.88
C GLY A 295 -0.71 9.15 -8.78
N ALA A 296 -1.06 9.71 -9.94
CA ALA A 296 -1.97 9.08 -10.90
C ALA A 296 -1.42 7.76 -11.45
N ALA A 297 -0.13 7.71 -11.78
CA ALA A 297 0.55 6.48 -12.20
C ALA A 297 0.46 5.39 -11.12
N ARG A 298 0.72 5.76 -9.85
CA ARG A 298 0.53 4.86 -8.70
C ARG A 298 -0.92 4.38 -8.56
N GLY A 299 -1.88 5.28 -8.73
CA GLY A 299 -3.32 4.94 -8.67
C GLY A 299 -3.70 3.86 -9.67
N LEU A 300 -3.30 4.06 -10.92
CA LEU A 300 -3.47 3.08 -11.99
C LEU A 300 -2.75 1.76 -11.70
N PHE A 301 -1.49 1.81 -11.27
CA PHE A 301 -0.70 0.63 -10.93
C PHE A 301 -1.37 -0.24 -9.87
N THR A 302 -1.92 0.37 -8.81
CA THR A 302 -2.62 -0.38 -7.75
C THR A 302 -3.87 -1.09 -8.25
N LEU A 303 -4.61 -0.52 -9.21
CA LEU A 303 -5.78 -1.16 -9.81
C LEU A 303 -5.41 -2.25 -10.81
N VAL A 304 -4.33 -2.07 -11.58
CA VAL A 304 -3.81 -3.15 -12.43
C VAL A 304 -3.39 -4.33 -11.58
N GLY A 305 -2.64 -4.11 -10.49
CA GLY A 305 -2.26 -5.18 -9.56
C GLY A 305 -3.45 -5.93 -8.98
N ALA A 306 -4.53 -5.21 -8.67
CA ALA A 306 -5.78 -5.79 -8.16
C ALA A 306 -6.43 -6.78 -9.14
N LEU A 307 -6.34 -6.50 -10.44
CA LEU A 307 -7.05 -7.23 -11.50
C LEU A 307 -6.15 -8.20 -12.26
N LEU A 308 -4.83 -8.06 -12.14
CA LEU A 308 -3.86 -8.79 -12.95
C LEU A 308 -4.03 -10.31 -12.82
N VAL A 309 -4.19 -10.79 -11.59
CA VAL A 309 -4.38 -12.23 -11.33
C VAL A 309 -5.66 -12.72 -12.01
N THR A 310 -6.76 -11.99 -11.86
CA THR A 310 -8.04 -12.33 -12.51
C THR A 310 -7.95 -12.29 -14.03
N ASP A 311 -7.26 -11.30 -14.60
CA ASP A 311 -7.18 -11.11 -16.05
C ASP A 311 -6.21 -12.10 -16.73
N LEU A 312 -5.23 -12.64 -16.01
CA LEU A 312 -4.28 -13.65 -16.51
C LEU A 312 -4.73 -15.10 -16.25
N TRP A 313 -5.20 -15.40 -15.03
CA TRP A 313 -5.44 -16.78 -14.58
C TRP A 313 -6.88 -17.03 -14.11
N GLY A 314 -7.77 -16.06 -14.34
CA GLY A 314 -9.19 -16.18 -14.04
C GLY A 314 -9.56 -15.80 -12.60
N PRO A 315 -10.84 -15.47 -12.34
CA PRO A 315 -11.35 -15.13 -11.01
C PRO A 315 -11.38 -16.32 -10.06
N GLU A 316 -11.37 -17.55 -10.59
CA GLU A 316 -11.56 -18.80 -9.83
C GLU A 316 -10.41 -19.07 -8.86
N ARG A 317 -9.20 -18.63 -9.20
CA ARG A 317 -7.98 -18.86 -8.41
C ARG A 317 -7.44 -17.59 -7.75
N TYR A 318 -8.22 -16.51 -7.82
CA TYR A 318 -7.76 -15.18 -7.46
C TYR A 318 -7.17 -15.13 -6.05
N ALA A 319 -7.90 -15.62 -5.06
CA ALA A 319 -7.52 -15.45 -3.66
C ALA A 319 -6.22 -16.22 -3.34
N ALA A 320 -6.08 -17.44 -3.84
CA ALA A 320 -4.88 -18.26 -3.62
C ALA A 320 -3.65 -17.68 -4.32
N LEU A 321 -3.75 -17.36 -5.61
CA LEU A 321 -2.64 -16.81 -6.40
C LEU A 321 -2.24 -15.42 -5.91
N ASN A 322 -3.20 -14.56 -5.57
CA ASN A 322 -2.92 -13.23 -5.06
C ASN A 322 -2.27 -13.27 -3.67
N GLY A 323 -2.55 -14.29 -2.85
CA GLY A 323 -1.84 -14.51 -1.59
C GLY A 323 -0.35 -14.80 -1.81
N VAL A 324 -0.02 -15.65 -2.79
CA VAL A 324 1.38 -15.96 -3.16
C VAL A 324 2.07 -14.76 -3.79
N LEU A 325 1.41 -14.05 -4.71
CA LEU A 325 1.92 -12.83 -5.34
C LEU A 325 2.13 -11.69 -4.32
N GLY A 326 1.24 -11.60 -3.32
CA GLY A 326 1.27 -10.57 -2.30
C GLY A 326 2.44 -10.68 -1.33
N ALA A 327 2.97 -11.89 -1.08
CA ALA A 327 4.07 -12.11 -0.15
C ALA A 327 5.37 -11.34 -0.51
N PRO A 328 5.94 -11.48 -1.73
CA PRO A 328 7.11 -10.69 -2.11
C PRO A 328 6.82 -9.19 -2.25
N VAL A 329 5.59 -8.81 -2.64
CA VAL A 329 5.14 -7.40 -2.67
C VAL A 329 5.09 -6.78 -1.27
N ALA A 330 4.67 -7.54 -0.26
CA ALA A 330 4.68 -7.11 1.13
C ALA A 330 6.11 -6.98 1.68
N LEU A 331 7.02 -7.88 1.28
CA LEU A 331 8.46 -7.74 1.57
C LEU A 331 9.01 -6.44 0.98
N ALA A 332 8.75 -6.15 -0.30
CA ALA A 332 9.15 -4.89 -0.93
C ALA A 332 8.59 -3.66 -0.19
N THR A 333 7.34 -3.72 0.27
CA THR A 333 6.72 -2.66 1.08
C THR A 333 7.44 -2.48 2.42
N ALA A 334 7.80 -3.58 3.08
CA ALA A 334 8.47 -3.56 4.37
C ALA A 334 9.90 -2.99 4.30
N VAL A 335 10.66 -3.31 3.24
CA VAL A 335 12.05 -2.84 3.08
C VAL A 335 12.16 -1.51 2.35
N GLY A 336 11.14 -1.11 1.60
CA GLY A 336 11.13 0.10 0.77
C GLY A 336 11.62 1.37 1.49
N PRO A 337 11.13 1.69 2.70
CA PRO A 337 11.60 2.86 3.45
C PRO A 337 13.12 2.87 3.71
N PHE A 338 13.69 1.71 4.06
CA PHE A 338 15.12 1.56 4.31
C PHE A 338 15.93 1.69 3.02
N VAL A 339 15.43 1.12 1.92
CA VAL A 339 16.05 1.24 0.60
C VAL A 339 16.04 2.70 0.14
N GLY A 340 14.93 3.42 0.32
CA GLY A 340 14.83 4.83 -0.07
C GLY A 340 15.80 5.73 0.68
N ALA A 341 15.91 5.56 2.00
CA ALA A 341 16.85 6.32 2.82
C ALA A 341 18.31 5.92 2.57
N GLY A 342 18.60 4.61 2.54
CA GLY A 342 19.96 4.09 2.40
C GLY A 342 20.56 4.30 1.00
N LEU A 343 19.74 4.27 -0.06
CA LEU A 343 20.25 4.58 -1.40
C LEU A 343 20.79 6.00 -1.48
N ALA A 344 20.05 6.99 -0.95
CA ALA A 344 20.50 8.38 -0.98
C ALA A 344 21.82 8.59 -0.20
N GLU A 345 21.98 7.89 0.93
CA GLU A 345 23.22 7.90 1.72
C GLU A 345 24.41 7.35 0.92
N VAL A 346 24.25 6.19 0.27
CA VAL A 346 25.32 5.54 -0.49
C VAL A 346 25.62 6.27 -1.80
N THR A 347 24.62 6.87 -2.45
CA THR A 347 24.81 7.60 -3.72
C THR A 347 25.18 9.07 -3.55
N GLY A 348 25.24 9.59 -2.32
CA GLY A 348 25.61 10.97 -2.03
C GLY A 348 24.53 12.01 -2.41
N GLY A 349 23.26 11.61 -2.46
CA GLY A 349 22.14 12.51 -2.77
C GLY A 349 20.91 11.80 -3.32
N TYR A 350 19.74 12.44 -3.24
CA TYR A 350 18.48 11.85 -3.69
C TYR A 350 18.31 11.78 -5.23
N PRO A 351 18.85 12.69 -6.06
CA PRO A 351 18.73 12.59 -7.52
C PRO A 351 19.20 11.24 -8.08
N ILE A 352 20.38 10.77 -7.69
CA ILE A 352 20.93 9.48 -8.15
C ILE A 352 20.09 8.32 -7.60
N ALA A 353 19.67 8.39 -6.34
CA ALA A 353 18.76 7.40 -5.75
C ALA A 353 17.47 7.27 -6.57
N PHE A 354 16.84 8.39 -6.97
CA PHE A 354 15.64 8.37 -7.82
C PHE A 354 15.91 7.81 -9.23
N ALA A 355 17.09 8.03 -9.81
CA ALA A 355 17.46 7.42 -11.09
C ALA A 355 17.55 5.90 -10.97
N LEU A 356 18.20 5.39 -9.92
CA LEU A 356 18.30 3.96 -9.64
C LEU A 356 16.93 3.33 -9.37
N LEU A 357 16.10 3.96 -8.56
CA LEU A 357 14.72 3.51 -8.31
C LEU A 357 13.88 3.49 -9.58
N GLY A 358 14.03 4.51 -10.44
CA GLY A 358 13.40 4.55 -11.77
C GLY A 358 13.86 3.40 -12.66
N GLY A 359 15.16 3.07 -12.65
CA GLY A 359 15.72 1.91 -13.33
C GLY A 359 15.16 0.58 -12.82
N ILE A 360 15.09 0.40 -11.50
CA ILE A 360 14.47 -0.78 -10.86
C ILE A 360 13.01 -0.94 -11.29
N ALA A 361 12.24 0.15 -11.26
CA ALA A 361 10.86 0.15 -11.73
C ALA A 361 10.75 -0.16 -13.22
N ALA A 362 11.66 0.34 -14.06
CA ALA A 362 11.69 0.07 -15.50
C ALA A 362 11.99 -1.41 -15.81
N VAL A 363 12.92 -2.03 -15.09
CA VAL A 363 13.15 -3.48 -15.15
C VAL A 363 11.86 -4.21 -14.76
N GLY A 364 11.23 -3.81 -13.65
CA GLY A 364 9.96 -4.40 -13.21
C GLY A 364 8.83 -4.29 -14.25
N ALA A 365 8.75 -3.16 -14.95
CA ALA A 365 7.82 -2.94 -16.07
C ALA A 365 8.12 -3.89 -17.24
N GLY A 366 9.39 -4.01 -17.65
CA GLY A 366 9.82 -4.91 -18.72
C GLY A 366 9.47 -6.38 -18.43
N LEU A 367 9.76 -6.86 -17.21
CA LEU A 367 9.43 -8.22 -16.78
C LEU A 367 7.91 -8.46 -16.78
N SER A 368 7.13 -7.49 -16.27
CA SER A 368 5.66 -7.59 -16.21
C SER A 368 5.04 -7.66 -17.61
N VAL A 369 5.52 -6.83 -18.56
CA VAL A 369 5.04 -6.84 -19.95
C VAL A 369 5.43 -8.12 -20.68
N ALA A 370 6.66 -8.61 -20.47
CA ALA A 370 7.13 -9.86 -21.06
C ALA A 370 6.27 -11.04 -20.56
N ALA A 371 6.02 -11.10 -19.24
CA ALA A 371 5.23 -12.16 -18.62
C ALA A 371 3.79 -12.21 -19.14
N VAL A 372 3.13 -11.06 -19.26
CA VAL A 372 1.77 -10.97 -19.82
C VAL A 372 1.74 -11.45 -21.28
N GLY A 373 2.81 -11.24 -22.04
CA GLY A 373 2.93 -11.76 -23.41
C GLY A 373 3.10 -13.28 -23.49
N MET A 374 3.54 -13.94 -22.42
CA MET A 374 3.73 -15.39 -22.35
C MET A 374 2.43 -16.14 -22.04
N VAL A 375 1.51 -15.50 -21.32
CA VAL A 375 0.19 -16.07 -21.01
C VAL A 375 -0.69 -15.92 -22.25
N ARG A 376 -0.66 -16.92 -23.13
CA ARG A 376 -1.59 -17.03 -24.26
C ARG A 376 -2.99 -17.34 -23.73
N ARG A 377 -4.00 -16.66 -24.27
CA ARG A 377 -5.41 -17.02 -24.10
C ARG A 377 -5.83 -18.00 -25.17
#